data_AF-A0A1G3GJT8-F1
#
_entry.id   AF-A0A1G3GJT8-F1
#
_cell.length_a   1.000
_cell.length_b   1.000
_cell.length_c   1.000
_cell.angle_alpha   90.00
_cell.angle_beta   90.00
_cell.angle_gamma   90.00
#
_symmetry.space_group_name_H-M   'P 1'
#
loop_
_entity.id
_entity.type
_entity.pdbx_description
1 polymer ?
#
loop_
_entity_poly.entity_id
_entity_poly.type
_entity_poly.pdbx_seq_one_letter_code
_entity_poly.pdbx_strand_id
1 'polypeptide(L)'
;MAGLICCALLCCGSLTRAATALDCLPPLVPAQVNDGATRTTYASEIRAEYVAYFDEAQIYLHCLESARAEVTAEVNRALADYQMLGPDPAD
;
A
#
# COMPACT_ATOMS: atom_id res chain seq x y z
N MET A 1 -10.23 -32.19 35.19
CA MET A 1 -9.57 -30.88 34.98
C MET A 1 -8.39 -31.07 34.05
N ALA A 2 -8.64 -31.01 32.75
CA ALA A 2 -7.61 -31.03 31.71
C ALA A 2 -8.16 -30.22 30.56
N GLY A 3 -7.67 -28.99 30.41
CA GLY A 3 -8.10 -28.07 29.38
C GLY A 3 -7.42 -26.73 29.60
N LEU A 4 -6.95 -26.14 28.51
CA LEU A 4 -6.34 -24.81 28.41
C LEU A 4 -4.82 -24.73 28.67
N ILE A 5 -4.06 -25.60 28.02
CA ILE A 5 -2.66 -25.28 27.69
C ILE A 5 -2.55 -25.30 26.16
N CYS A 6 -2.04 -24.21 25.60
CA CYS A 6 -1.58 -24.06 24.21
C CYS A 6 -2.57 -23.49 23.17
N CYS A 7 -3.14 -22.30 23.41
CA CYS A 7 -3.57 -21.41 22.31
C CYS A 7 -2.88 -20.04 22.29
N ALA A 8 -1.98 -19.74 23.25
CA ALA A 8 -1.39 -18.41 23.39
C ALA A 8 -0.12 -18.18 22.53
N LEU A 9 0.37 -19.19 21.80
CA LEU A 9 1.63 -19.10 21.03
C LEU A 9 1.43 -18.88 19.52
N LEU A 10 0.18 -18.72 19.04
CA LEU A 10 -0.13 -18.39 17.65
C LEU A 10 -0.55 -16.93 17.46
N CYS A 11 -0.01 -16.01 18.26
CA CYS A 11 0.19 -14.66 17.74
C CYS A 11 1.37 -14.74 16.77
N CYS A 12 1.09 -15.10 15.51
CA CYS A 12 1.89 -14.66 14.38
C CYS A 12 1.94 -13.13 14.49
N GLY A 13 2.94 -12.63 15.22
CA GLY A 13 3.37 -11.26 15.09
C GLY A 13 3.83 -11.12 13.64
N SER A 14 2.90 -10.77 12.77
CA SER A 14 3.22 -10.09 11.54
C SER A 14 4.00 -8.86 11.99
N LEU A 15 5.33 -8.98 11.97
CA LEU A 15 6.21 -7.88 11.63
C LEU A 15 5.63 -7.36 10.31
N THR A 16 4.67 -6.44 10.41
CA THR A 16 4.22 -5.66 9.27
C THR A 16 5.46 -4.87 8.89
N ARG A 17 6.20 -5.42 7.93
CA ARG A 17 7.27 -4.68 7.29
C ARG A 17 6.64 -3.38 6.85
N ALA A 18 7.20 -2.31 7.40
CA ALA A 18 7.09 -0.96 6.92
C ALA A 18 6.93 -0.95 5.40
N ALA A 19 5.72 -0.67 4.91
CA ALA A 19 5.51 -0.57 3.47
C ALA A 19 6.02 0.81 3.08
N THR A 20 7.21 0.86 2.50
CA THR A 20 7.72 2.14 1.97
C THR A 20 7.08 2.40 0.61
N ALA A 21 7.04 3.67 0.19
CA ALA A 21 6.55 4.00 -1.15
C ALA A 21 7.34 3.28 -2.26
N LEU A 22 8.58 2.85 -1.99
CA LEU A 22 9.39 2.07 -2.93
C LEU A 22 8.91 0.63 -3.11
N ASP A 23 8.12 0.11 -2.18
CA ASP A 23 7.51 -1.22 -2.28
C ASP A 23 6.23 -1.19 -3.15
N CYS A 24 5.72 0.00 -3.50
CA CYS A 24 4.52 0.17 -4.31
C CYS A 24 4.86 0.29 -5.80
N LEU A 25 4.48 -0.71 -6.61
CA LEU A 25 4.70 -0.69 -8.05
C LEU A 25 3.47 -0.14 -8.80
N PRO A 26 3.62 0.89 -9.65
CA PRO A 26 2.50 1.39 -10.45
C PRO A 26 2.11 0.38 -11.54
N PRO A 27 0.80 0.22 -11.84
CA PRO A 27 0.36 -0.64 -12.93
C PRO A 27 0.73 -0.06 -14.30
N LEU A 28 0.88 -0.93 -15.30
CA LEU A 28 1.11 -0.53 -16.67
C LEU A 28 -0.20 -0.10 -17.32
N VAL A 29 -0.22 1.10 -17.90
CA VAL A 29 -1.39 1.60 -18.62
C VAL A 29 -1.57 0.80 -19.92
N PRO A 30 -2.77 0.25 -20.21
CA PRO A 30 -3.05 -0.44 -21.45
C PRO A 30 -2.80 0.44 -22.67
N ALA A 31 -2.24 -0.12 -23.74
CA ALA A 31 -2.04 0.62 -24.97
C ALA A 31 -3.37 0.94 -25.66
N GLN A 32 -3.47 2.13 -26.25
CA GLN A 32 -4.66 2.48 -27.03
C GLN A 32 -4.65 1.72 -28.37
N VAL A 33 -5.73 0.98 -28.63
CA VAL A 33 -5.97 0.31 -29.92
C VAL A 33 -6.85 1.23 -30.78
N ASN A 34 -6.25 1.92 -31.75
CA ASN A 34 -6.96 2.89 -32.58
C ASN A 34 -7.70 2.26 -33.78
N ASP A 35 -7.22 1.12 -34.26
CA ASP A 35 -7.83 0.42 -35.39
C ASP A 35 -9.23 -0.12 -35.04
N GLY A 36 -10.21 0.19 -35.89
CA GLY A 36 -11.61 -0.17 -35.66
C GLY A 36 -11.88 -1.67 -35.83
N ALA A 37 -11.23 -2.31 -36.80
CA ALA A 37 -11.38 -3.74 -37.04
C ALA A 37 -10.80 -4.54 -35.86
N THR A 38 -9.58 -4.19 -35.41
CA THR A 38 -8.92 -4.79 -34.26
C THR A 38 -9.74 -4.61 -32.98
N ARG A 39 -10.28 -3.41 -32.73
CA ARG A 39 -11.16 -3.18 -31.57
C ARG A 39 -12.42 -4.05 -31.58
N THR A 40 -13.01 -4.27 -32.75
CA THR A 40 -14.23 -5.08 -32.88
C THR A 40 -13.91 -6.56 -32.70
N THR A 41 -12.82 -7.03 -33.32
CA THR A 41 -12.39 -8.43 -33.25
C THR A 41 -11.95 -8.85 -31.85
N TYR A 42 -11.26 -7.96 -31.12
CA TYR A 42 -10.67 -8.25 -29.80
C TYR A 42 -11.30 -7.44 -28.67
N ALA A 43 -12.59 -7.09 -28.79
CA ALA A 43 -13.27 -6.20 -27.86
C ALA A 43 -13.26 -6.72 -26.41
N SER A 44 -13.38 -8.04 -26.23
CA SER A 44 -13.37 -8.69 -24.91
C SER A 44 -12.01 -8.62 -24.26
N GLU A 45 -10.95 -8.92 -25.00
CA GLU A 45 -9.56 -8.97 -24.55
C GLU A 45 -9.09 -7.57 -24.18
N ILE A 46 -9.35 -6.60 -25.06
CA ILE A 46 -9.07 -5.18 -24.78
C ILE A 46 -9.81 -4.77 -23.51
N ARG A 47 -11.10 -5.08 -23.36
CA ARG A 47 -11.83 -4.74 -22.13
C ARG A 47 -11.23 -5.40 -20.88
N ALA A 48 -10.82 -6.66 -20.99
CA ALA A 48 -10.21 -7.38 -19.87
C ALA A 48 -8.90 -6.73 -19.42
N GLU A 49 -8.07 -6.25 -20.35
CA GLU A 49 -6.83 -5.54 -20.03
C GLU A 49 -7.09 -4.25 -19.25
N TYR A 50 -8.12 -3.48 -19.62
CA TYR A 50 -8.52 -2.28 -18.86
C TYR A 50 -9.05 -2.62 -17.47
N VAL A 51 -9.86 -3.68 -17.35
CA VAL A 51 -10.35 -4.13 -16.03
C VAL A 51 -9.19 -4.53 -15.13
N ALA A 52 -8.23 -5.31 -15.65
CA ALA A 52 -7.02 -5.69 -14.93
C ALA A 52 -6.23 -4.45 -14.47
N TYR A 53 -6.02 -3.48 -15.36
CA TYR A 53 -5.37 -2.22 -15.01
C TYR A 53 -6.07 -1.48 -13.87
N PHE A 54 -7.41 -1.41 -13.86
CA PHE A 54 -8.14 -0.73 -12.80
C PHE A 54 -8.05 -1.46 -11.46
N ASP A 55 -8.07 -2.79 -11.46
CA ASP A 55 -7.88 -3.58 -10.25
C ASP A 55 -6.46 -3.40 -9.68
N GLU A 56 -5.44 -3.46 -10.55
CA GLU A 56 -4.05 -3.22 -10.15
C GLU A 56 -3.83 -1.78 -9.67
N ALA A 57 -4.49 -0.79 -10.27
CA ALA A 57 -4.43 0.60 -9.82
C ALA A 57 -4.98 0.76 -8.40
N GLN A 58 -6.06 0.06 -8.05
CA GLN A 58 -6.58 0.08 -6.68
C GLN A 58 -5.60 -0.54 -5.69
N ILE A 59 -4.93 -1.64 -6.06
CA ILE A 59 -3.88 -2.26 -5.24
C ILE A 59 -2.73 -1.27 -5.01
N TYR A 60 -2.26 -0.61 -6.07
CA TYR A 60 -1.19 0.38 -5.99
C TYR A 60 -1.56 1.56 -5.08
N LEU A 61 -2.76 2.12 -5.24
CA LEU A 61 -3.22 3.25 -4.42
C LEU A 61 -3.36 2.86 -2.95
N HIS A 62 -3.83 1.64 -2.66
CA HIS A 62 -3.91 1.14 -1.30
C HIS A 62 -2.52 0.99 -0.66
N CYS A 63 -1.54 0.51 -1.42
CA CYS A 63 -0.15 0.45 -0.99
C CYS A 63 0.40 1.85 -0.63
N LEU A 64 0.17 2.84 -1.50
CA LEU A 64 0.63 4.21 -1.26
C LEU A 64 0.01 4.83 -0.01
N GLU A 65 -1.28 4.57 0.26
CA GLU A 65 -1.93 5.10 1.47
C GLU A 65 -1.33 4.45 2.73
N SER A 66 -1.02 3.15 2.70
CA SER A 66 -0.29 2.48 3.78
C SER A 66 1.07 3.12 4.02
N ALA A 67 1.85 3.35 2.96
CA ALA A 67 3.16 3.98 3.06
C ALA A 67 3.08 5.42 3.62
N ARG A 68 2.08 6.18 3.18
CA ARG A 68 1.81 7.52 3.70
C ARG A 68 1.48 7.50 5.19
N ALA A 69 0.63 6.58 5.63
CA ALA A 69 0.25 6.44 7.03
C ALA A 69 1.47 6.14 7.91
N GLU A 70 2.39 5.32 7.41
CA GLU A 70 3.62 4.98 8.12
C GLU A 70 4.57 6.17 8.27
N VAL A 71 4.84 6.89 7.19
CA VAL A 71 5.68 8.11 7.23
C VAL A 71 5.07 9.15 8.17
N THR A 72 3.74 9.29 8.14
CA THR A 72 3.02 10.18 9.06
C THR A 72 3.23 9.79 10.52
N ALA A 73 3.20 8.48 10.83
CA ALA A 73 3.46 7.99 12.17
C ALA A 73 4.91 8.25 12.62
N GLU A 74 5.89 8.10 11.73
CA GLU A 74 7.30 8.43 12.01
C GLU A 74 7.47 9.93 12.28
N VAL A 75 6.89 10.79 11.45
CA VAL A 75 6.94 12.26 11.66
C VAL A 75 6.34 12.65 13.01
N ASN A 76 5.21 12.07 13.39
CA ASN A 76 4.59 12.35 14.69
C ASN A 76 5.47 11.87 15.86
N ARG A 77 6.16 10.73 15.72
CA ARG A 77 7.12 10.27 16.73
C ARG A 77 8.32 11.21 16.84
N ALA A 78 8.89 11.64 15.73
CA ALA A 78 10.01 12.58 15.71
C ALA A 78 9.61 13.95 16.30
N LEU A 79 8.39 14.43 16.00
CA LEU A 79 7.87 15.68 16.58
C LEU A 79 7.71 15.58 18.09
N ALA A 80 7.17 14.46 18.60
CA ALA A 80 7.04 14.24 20.03
C ALA A 80 8.41 14.21 20.73
N ASP A 81 9.41 13.56 20.12
CA ASP A 81 10.79 13.53 20.64
C ASP A 81 11.39 14.94 20.69
N TYR A 82 11.25 15.71 19.59
CA TYR A 82 11.70 17.11 19.56
C TYR A 82 11.05 17.97 20.64
N GLN A 83 9.74 17.80 20.87
CA GLN A 83 9.02 18.54 21.92
C GLN A 83 9.52 18.22 23.34
N MET A 84 10.06 17.01 23.57
CA MET A 84 10.62 16.65 24.87
C MET A 84 11.94 17.38 25.18
N LEU A 85 12.61 17.96 24.18
CA LEU A 85 13.82 18.75 24.40
C LEU A 85 13.52 20.06 25.16
N GLY A 86 12.26 20.51 25.17
CA GLY A 86 11.86 21.79 25.75
C GLY A 86 12.25 22.98 24.85
N PRO A 87 11.98 24.21 25.31
CA PRO A 87 12.38 25.42 24.58
C PRO A 87 13.91 25.52 24.48
N ASP A 88 14.40 26.12 23.39
CA ASP A 88 15.81 26.43 23.27
C ASP A 88 16.17 27.42 24.39
N PRO A 89 17.22 27.17 25.19
CA PRO A 89 17.67 28.13 26.21
C PRO A 89 18.10 29.50 25.63
N ALA A 90 18.22 29.64 24.31
CA ALA A 90 18.45 30.90 23.61
C ALA A 90 17.18 31.70 23.23
N ASP A 91 15.98 31.14 23.41
CA ASP A 91 14.68 31.80 23.18
C ASP A 91 14.10 32.49 24.43
#